data_AF-A0A936HJK8-F1
#
_entry.id   AF-A0A936HJK8-F1
#
_cell.length_a   1.000
_cell.length_b   1.000
_cell.length_c   1.000
_cell.angle_alpha   90.00
_cell.angle_beta   90.00
_cell.angle_gamma   90.00
#
_symmetry.space_group_name_H-M   'P 1'
#
loop_
_entity.id
_entity.type
_entity.pdbx_description
1 polymer ?
#
loop_
_entity_poly.entity_id
_entity_poly.type
_entity_poly.pdbx_seq_one_letter_code
_entity_poly.pdbx_strand_id
1 'polypeptide(L)'
;MTKPEHALTGASLGLDLLAAPPPAADAARGLAWMVTFADLAALLLSFFVMLFAMTGIPGDMWRSTVQSLTLSFKVATELDADVPTAHRNSRLTRLPPIADLGYLGTILEANVADDPDLAGVRIIREPETLRLVFAQHPVFANGGVELVPGADRTLAAISNRLRNIGNPLSVAVHGDADGTADGLYASGWELSVARAVVVAGALARAGDDRPIVAVGRVDAGGGATANSVDIAILPDTGGRR
;
A
#
# COMPACT_ATOMS: atom_id res chain seq x y z
N MET A 1 -53.38 74.84 60.28
CA MET A 1 -53.36 73.62 59.43
C MET A 1 -52.82 74.02 58.07
N THR A 2 -51.78 73.31 57.61
CA THR A 2 -51.23 73.14 56.24
C THR A 2 -49.70 73.31 56.23
N LYS A 3 -48.99 72.18 56.24
CA LYS A 3 -47.64 72.00 55.66
C LYS A 3 -47.86 71.54 54.20
N PRO A 4 -47.00 71.94 53.24
CA PRO A 4 -45.87 71.09 52.81
C PRO A 4 -44.60 71.95 52.60
N GLU A 5 -43.39 71.56 53.04
CA GLU A 5 -42.44 70.60 52.46
C GLU A 5 -41.88 70.89 51.05
N HIS A 6 -40.53 71.00 51.05
CA HIS A 6 -39.55 70.82 49.97
C HIS A 6 -39.43 71.90 48.87
N ALA A 7 -38.27 72.57 48.78
CA ALA A 7 -37.12 72.13 47.97
C ALA A 7 -36.20 73.31 47.56
N LEU A 8 -34.91 73.00 47.35
CA LEU A 8 -33.88 73.71 46.57
C LEU A 8 -33.34 75.02 47.21
N THR A 9 -32.04 75.21 47.43
CA THR A 9 -30.98 75.10 46.41
C THR A 9 -29.63 74.96 47.11
N GLY A 10 -29.20 73.72 47.36
CA GLY A 10 -27.81 73.42 47.66
C GLY A 10 -27.05 73.28 46.35
N ALA A 11 -26.40 74.35 45.92
CA ALA A 11 -25.42 74.30 44.82
C ALA A 11 -24.01 74.22 45.42
N SER A 12 -23.68 73.09 46.03
CA SER A 12 -22.27 72.70 46.25
C SER A 12 -21.81 71.97 45.00
N LEU A 13 -21.51 72.76 43.97
CA LEU A 13 -20.80 72.31 42.78
C LEU A 13 -19.34 72.04 43.17
N GLY A 14 -18.95 70.77 43.03
CA GLY A 14 -17.59 70.36 42.78
C GLY A 14 -16.69 70.35 44.00
N LEU A 15 -16.54 69.17 44.61
CA LEU A 15 -15.27 68.65 45.14
C LEU A 15 -15.50 67.20 45.61
N ASP A 16 -15.93 66.33 44.69
CA ASP A 16 -15.85 64.87 44.86
C ASP A 16 -15.08 64.26 43.67
N LEU A 17 -14.09 65.00 43.17
CA LEU A 17 -13.20 64.61 42.07
C LEU A 17 -11.88 64.02 42.59
N LEU A 18 -11.89 63.45 43.80
CA LEU A 18 -10.72 62.86 44.47
C LEU A 18 -11.01 61.48 45.08
N ALA A 19 -12.08 60.80 44.64
CA ALA A 19 -12.04 59.35 44.64
C ALA A 19 -10.97 58.95 43.60
N ALA A 20 -9.76 58.62 44.09
CA ALA A 20 -8.76 57.98 43.26
C ALA A 20 -9.44 56.84 42.47
N PRO A 21 -9.17 56.69 41.15
CA PRO A 21 -9.70 55.55 40.42
C PRO A 21 -9.37 54.29 41.21
N PRO A 22 -10.30 53.32 41.35
CA PRO A 22 -10.01 52.09 42.07
C PRO A 22 -8.66 51.57 41.57
N PRO A 23 -7.75 51.15 42.47
CA PRO A 23 -6.43 50.72 42.04
C PRO A 23 -6.62 49.68 40.93
N ALA A 24 -5.75 49.70 39.92
CA ALA A 24 -5.76 48.76 38.78
C ALA A 24 -5.76 47.26 39.17
N ALA A 25 -5.83 46.95 40.47
CA ALA A 25 -6.11 45.65 41.07
C ALA A 25 -7.30 44.91 40.45
N ASP A 26 -8.38 45.58 40.05
CA ASP A 26 -9.53 44.88 39.44
C ASP A 26 -9.26 44.45 37.98
N ALA A 27 -8.48 45.24 37.23
CA ALA A 27 -7.99 44.82 35.91
C ALA A 27 -6.98 43.66 36.02
N ALA A 28 -6.11 43.68 37.05
CA ALA A 28 -5.17 42.60 37.33
C ALA A 28 -5.86 41.28 37.71
N ARG A 29 -7.01 41.34 38.41
CA ARG A 29 -7.85 40.16 38.71
C ARG A 29 -8.50 39.56 37.47
N GLY A 30 -8.92 40.40 36.51
CA GLY A 30 -9.43 39.95 35.21
C GLY A 30 -8.37 39.29 34.32
N LEU A 31 -7.09 39.60 34.53
CA LEU A 31 -5.97 38.94 33.84
C LEU A 31 -5.55 37.63 34.53
N ALA A 32 -5.72 37.53 35.86
CA ALA A 32 -5.26 36.38 36.64
C ALA A 32 -5.92 35.05 36.23
N TRP A 33 -7.23 35.03 35.95
CA TRP A 33 -7.91 33.82 35.46
C TRP A 33 -7.50 33.46 34.03
N MET A 34 -7.16 34.47 33.23
CA MET A 34 -6.75 34.30 31.84
C MET A 34 -5.35 33.68 31.77
N VAL A 35 -4.47 34.01 32.73
CA VAL A 35 -3.12 33.43 32.86
C VAL A 35 -3.19 31.95 33.25
N THR A 36 -4.02 31.56 34.22
CA THR A 36 -4.16 30.15 34.61
C THR A 36 -4.86 29.32 33.54
N PHE A 37 -5.83 29.91 32.83
CA PHE A 37 -6.45 29.30 31.67
C PHE A 37 -5.44 29.09 30.53
N ALA A 38 -4.63 30.12 30.23
CA ALA A 38 -3.60 30.03 29.21
C ALA A 38 -2.53 28.99 29.56
N ASP A 39 -2.16 28.86 30.84
CA ASP A 39 -1.23 27.84 31.33
C ASP A 39 -1.80 26.42 31.13
N LEU A 40 -3.05 26.17 31.52
CA LEU A 40 -3.73 24.88 31.27
C LEU A 40 -3.85 24.58 29.77
N ALA A 41 -4.14 25.58 28.93
CA ALA A 41 -4.20 25.41 27.48
C ALA A 41 -2.83 25.08 26.87
N ALA A 42 -1.76 25.71 27.36
CA ALA A 42 -0.39 25.45 26.92
C ALA A 42 0.10 24.07 27.36
N LEU A 43 -0.21 23.63 28.59
CA LEU A 43 0.09 22.28 29.06
C LEU A 43 -0.68 21.22 28.28
N LEU A 44 -1.95 21.45 27.97
CA LEU A 44 -2.75 20.56 27.13
C LEU A 44 -2.17 20.45 25.71
N LEU A 45 -1.78 21.59 25.12
CA LEU A 45 -1.16 21.62 23.80
C LEU A 45 0.18 20.87 23.78
N SER A 46 1.05 21.15 24.74
CA SER A 46 2.33 20.45 24.93
C SER A 46 2.12 18.94 25.05
N PHE A 47 1.14 18.53 25.85
CA PHE A 47 0.77 17.13 26.02
C PHE A 47 0.30 16.49 24.70
N PHE A 48 -0.59 17.14 23.94
CA PHE A 48 -1.04 16.65 22.63
C PHE A 48 0.10 16.53 21.61
N VAL A 49 0.99 17.52 21.55
CA VAL A 49 2.16 17.48 20.66
C VAL A 49 3.08 16.30 21.02
N MET A 50 3.29 16.05 22.32
CA MET A 50 4.11 14.93 22.77
C MET A 50 3.44 13.57 22.49
N LEU A 51 2.12 13.46 22.68
CA LEU A 51 1.35 12.27 22.26
C LEU A 51 1.47 12.02 20.75
N PHE A 52 1.32 13.07 19.95
CA PHE A 52 1.44 12.99 18.49
C PHE A 52 2.84 12.58 18.04
N ALA A 53 3.88 13.05 18.72
CA ALA A 53 5.26 12.65 18.45
C ALA A 53 5.54 11.18 18.81
N MET A 54 4.86 10.63 19.81
CA MET A 54 4.96 9.21 20.20
C MET A 54 4.06 8.30 19.35
N THR A 55 3.04 8.83 18.68
CA THR A 55 2.29 8.07 17.68
C THR A 55 3.13 7.91 16.43
N GLY A 56 3.87 6.80 16.37
CA GLY A 56 4.54 6.37 15.14
C GLY A 56 3.49 6.12 14.06
N ILE A 57 3.40 7.01 13.07
CA ILE A 57 2.60 6.78 11.87
C ILE A 57 3.22 5.55 11.17
N PRO A 58 2.48 4.44 11.00
CA PRO A 58 2.99 3.30 10.24
C PRO A 58 3.39 3.79 8.85
N GLY A 59 4.65 3.59 8.46
CA GLY A 59 5.17 4.08 7.18
C GLY A 59 4.34 3.62 5.98
N ASP A 60 3.66 2.48 6.13
CA ASP A 60 2.85 1.85 5.10
C ASP A 60 1.49 2.57 4.91
N MET A 61 0.91 3.12 5.99
CA MET A 61 -0.33 3.89 5.95
C MET A 61 -0.13 5.30 5.35
N TRP A 62 1.01 5.94 5.62
CA TRP A 62 1.35 7.23 5.02
C TRP A 62 1.53 7.11 3.51
N ARG A 63 2.24 6.08 3.06
CA ARG A 63 2.44 5.80 1.63
C ARG A 63 1.11 5.52 0.92
N SER A 64 0.23 4.72 1.50
CA SER A 64 -1.09 4.43 0.90
C SER A 64 -2.01 5.66 0.85
N THR A 65 -1.94 6.55 1.85
CA THR A 65 -2.71 7.81 1.87
C THR A 65 -2.20 8.80 0.82
N VAL A 66 -0.88 8.96 0.68
CA VAL A 66 -0.30 9.83 -0.36
C VAL A 66 -0.53 9.26 -1.76
N GLN A 67 -0.46 7.93 -1.93
CA GLN A 67 -0.76 7.27 -3.19
C GLN A 67 -2.22 7.45 -3.61
N SER A 68 -3.19 7.28 -2.70
CA SER A 68 -4.62 7.47 -3.02
C SER A 68 -4.97 8.92 -3.37
N LEU A 69 -4.32 9.89 -2.71
CA LEU A 69 -4.46 11.31 -3.05
C LEU A 69 -3.85 11.61 -4.44
N THR A 70 -2.66 11.08 -4.72
CA THR A 70 -1.98 11.26 -6.01
C THR A 70 -2.75 10.60 -7.16
N LEU A 71 -3.34 9.42 -6.94
CA LEU A 71 -4.23 8.76 -7.88
C LEU A 71 -5.44 9.65 -8.21
N SER A 72 -6.04 10.28 -7.19
CA SER A 72 -7.18 11.19 -7.37
C SER A 72 -6.81 12.42 -8.21
N PHE A 73 -5.61 12.99 -8.02
CA PHE A 73 -5.10 14.09 -8.84
C PHE A 73 -4.72 13.67 -10.27
N LYS A 74 -4.24 12.44 -10.46
CA LYS A 74 -3.87 11.91 -11.78
C LYS A 74 -5.12 11.60 -12.62
N VAL A 75 -6.19 11.10 -12.01
CA VAL A 75 -7.50 10.87 -12.66
C VAL A 75 -8.12 12.18 -13.16
N ALA A 76 -7.91 13.30 -12.47
CA ALA A 76 -8.37 14.61 -12.94
C ALA A 76 -7.58 15.13 -14.16
N THR A 77 -6.34 14.68 -14.35
CA THR A 77 -5.47 15.09 -15.47
C THR A 77 -5.72 14.27 -16.74
N GLU A 78 -6.34 13.09 -16.63
CA GLU A 78 -6.55 12.17 -17.75
C GLU A 78 -7.92 12.33 -18.44
N LEU A 79 -8.74 13.31 -18.01
CA LEU A 79 -10.05 13.62 -18.61
C LEU A 79 -9.99 14.50 -19.87
N ASP A 80 -8.80 14.81 -20.39
CA ASP A 80 -8.62 15.73 -21.54
C ASP A 80 -8.04 15.06 -22.81
N ALA A 81 -8.16 13.74 -22.94
CA ALA A 81 -7.83 13.03 -24.18
C ALA A 81 -9.08 12.37 -24.79
N ASP A 82 -9.96 13.20 -25.37
CA ASP A 82 -11.09 12.76 -26.17
C ASP A 82 -10.64 12.42 -27.60
N VAL A 83 -10.79 11.15 -28.02
CA VAL A 83 -11.38 10.78 -29.32
C VAL A 83 -12.18 9.48 -29.13
N PRO A 84 -13.51 9.50 -29.26
CA PRO A 84 -14.36 8.32 -29.18
C PRO A 84 -14.64 7.77 -30.59
N THR A 85 -14.20 6.53 -30.87
CA THR A 85 -14.69 5.75 -32.02
C THR A 85 -15.13 4.35 -31.57
N ALA A 86 -16.45 4.19 -31.48
CA ALA A 86 -17.32 2.99 -31.59
C ALA A 86 -16.71 1.69 -32.18
N HIS A 87 -17.14 0.44 -31.91
CA HIS A 87 -18.33 -0.16 -31.29
C HIS A 87 -17.97 -1.59 -30.79
N ARG A 88 -18.53 -2.01 -29.64
CA ARG A 88 -18.47 -3.37 -29.06
C ARG A 88 -17.05 -3.92 -28.80
N ASN A 89 -16.53 -3.56 -27.64
CA ASN A 89 -16.09 -4.52 -26.63
C ASN A 89 -16.24 -3.81 -25.30
N SER A 90 -16.98 -4.40 -24.36
CA SER A 90 -16.77 -4.09 -22.95
C SER A 90 -15.32 -4.44 -22.67
N ARG A 91 -14.43 -3.45 -22.78
CA ARG A 91 -13.07 -3.56 -22.25
C ARG A 91 -13.28 -4.08 -20.84
N LEU A 92 -12.76 -5.26 -20.54
CA LEU A 92 -12.51 -5.65 -19.17
C LEU A 92 -11.83 -4.44 -18.57
N THR A 93 -12.49 -3.76 -17.65
CA THR A 93 -11.87 -2.70 -16.86
C THR A 93 -10.73 -3.40 -16.14
N ARG A 94 -9.56 -3.44 -16.79
CA ARG A 94 -8.33 -3.95 -16.19
C ARG A 94 -8.18 -3.08 -14.97
N LEU A 95 -8.27 -3.69 -13.78
CA LEU A 95 -8.14 -2.91 -12.56
C LEU A 95 -6.81 -2.15 -12.70
N PRO A 96 -6.79 -0.83 -12.50
CA PRO A 96 -5.53 -0.11 -12.41
C PRO A 96 -4.66 -0.88 -11.41
N PRO A 97 -3.36 -1.06 -11.69
CA PRO A 97 -2.50 -1.90 -10.88
C PRO A 97 -2.71 -1.61 -9.40
N ILE A 98 -3.06 -2.65 -8.66
CA ILE A 98 -3.47 -2.46 -7.27
C ILE A 98 -2.20 -2.10 -6.52
N ALA A 99 -2.13 -0.85 -6.04
CA ALA A 99 -1.00 -0.35 -5.28
C ALA A 99 -0.90 -1.04 -3.91
N ASP A 100 -2.04 -1.44 -3.34
CA ASP A 100 -2.10 -2.21 -2.10
C ASP A 100 -2.12 -3.72 -2.38
N LEU A 101 -0.93 -4.31 -2.39
CA LEU A 101 -0.74 -5.75 -2.52
C LEU A 101 -1.33 -6.55 -1.34
N GLY A 102 -1.59 -5.91 -0.19
CA GLY A 102 -2.23 -6.53 0.97
C GLY A 102 -3.70 -6.86 0.73
N TYR A 103 -4.45 -5.90 0.16
CA TYR A 103 -5.84 -6.14 -0.28
C TYR A 103 -5.89 -7.20 -1.39
N LEU A 104 -4.99 -7.09 -2.38
CA LEU A 104 -4.91 -8.04 -3.48
C LEU A 104 -4.61 -9.47 -2.99
N GLY A 105 -3.70 -9.62 -2.03
CA GLY A 105 -3.38 -10.91 -1.42
C GLY A 105 -4.60 -11.58 -0.79
N THR A 106 -5.48 -10.81 -0.14
CA THR A 106 -6.68 -11.34 0.51
C THR A 106 -7.68 -11.89 -0.51
N ILE A 107 -7.89 -11.17 -1.62
CA ILE A 107 -8.78 -11.62 -2.69
C ILE A 107 -8.20 -12.85 -3.40
N LEU A 108 -6.90 -12.83 -3.69
CA LEU A 108 -6.26 -13.94 -4.38
C LEU A 108 -6.24 -15.20 -3.55
N GLU A 109 -5.98 -15.11 -2.25
CA GLU A 109 -6.03 -16.28 -1.35
C GLU A 109 -7.39 -16.96 -1.38
N ALA A 110 -8.49 -16.19 -1.30
CA ALA A 110 -9.83 -16.74 -1.43
C ALA A 110 -10.07 -17.41 -2.79
N ASN A 111 -9.61 -16.79 -3.88
CA ASN A 111 -9.83 -17.32 -5.23
C ASN A 111 -8.93 -18.52 -5.60
N VAL A 112 -7.79 -18.67 -4.93
CA VAL A 112 -6.84 -19.77 -5.14
C VAL A 112 -7.21 -20.99 -4.30
N ALA A 113 -7.76 -20.79 -3.10
CA ALA A 113 -8.16 -21.89 -2.22
C ALA A 113 -9.29 -22.76 -2.80
N ASP A 114 -10.17 -22.16 -3.62
CA ASP A 114 -11.33 -22.84 -4.20
C ASP A 114 -11.02 -23.61 -5.50
N ASP A 115 -9.79 -23.53 -6.02
CA ASP A 115 -9.42 -24.09 -7.32
C ASP A 115 -8.63 -25.40 -7.19
N PRO A 116 -9.17 -26.55 -7.66
CA PRO A 116 -8.47 -27.83 -7.56
C PRO A 116 -7.18 -27.87 -8.38
N ASP A 117 -7.08 -27.12 -9.48
CA ASP A 117 -5.86 -27.07 -10.31
C ASP A 117 -4.74 -26.25 -9.64
N LEU A 118 -5.06 -25.50 -8.59
CA LEU A 118 -4.13 -24.73 -7.76
C LEU A 118 -3.85 -25.39 -6.40
N ALA A 119 -4.38 -26.59 -6.15
CA ALA A 119 -4.08 -27.36 -4.95
C ALA A 119 -2.55 -27.59 -4.85
N GLY A 120 -1.89 -26.94 -3.89
CA GLY A 120 -0.43 -27.02 -3.72
C GLY A 120 0.35 -25.77 -4.17
N VAL A 121 -0.33 -24.76 -4.71
CA VAL A 121 0.20 -23.40 -4.83
C VAL A 121 -0.07 -22.66 -3.52
N ARG A 122 0.98 -22.13 -2.90
CA ARG A 122 0.88 -21.34 -1.67
C ARG A 122 1.15 -19.88 -1.98
N ILE A 123 0.31 -19.00 -1.44
CA ILE A 123 0.52 -17.56 -1.52
C ILE A 123 1.33 -17.12 -0.31
N ILE A 124 2.39 -16.35 -0.57
CA ILE A 124 3.22 -15.69 0.43
C ILE A 124 3.08 -14.19 0.21
N ARG A 125 2.65 -13.49 1.25
CA ARG A 125 2.60 -12.03 1.30
C ARG A 125 3.95 -11.50 1.77
N GLU A 126 4.60 -10.71 0.92
CA GLU A 126 5.78 -9.92 1.26
C GLU A 126 5.41 -8.43 1.17
N PRO A 127 6.17 -7.51 1.80
CA PRO A 127 5.80 -6.09 1.84
C PRO A 127 5.62 -5.45 0.46
N GLU A 128 6.41 -5.88 -0.52
CA GLU A 128 6.45 -5.30 -1.87
C GLU A 128 6.04 -6.28 -2.96
N THR A 129 5.78 -7.55 -2.65
CA THR A 129 5.41 -8.55 -3.66
C THR A 129 4.41 -9.57 -3.11
N LEU A 130 3.61 -10.13 -4.00
CA LEU A 130 2.79 -11.31 -3.69
C LEU A 130 3.35 -12.52 -4.44
N ARG A 131 3.88 -13.51 -3.72
CA ARG A 131 4.54 -14.68 -4.33
C ARG A 131 3.65 -15.90 -4.28
N LEU A 132 3.45 -16.53 -5.44
CA LEU A 132 2.82 -17.83 -5.59
C LEU A 132 3.94 -18.87 -5.68
N VAL A 133 4.07 -19.71 -4.65
CA VAL A 133 5.11 -20.74 -4.53
C VAL A 133 4.52 -22.11 -4.76
N PHE A 134 5.15 -22.87 -5.65
CA PHE A 134 4.78 -24.25 -5.96
C PHE A 134 5.38 -25.17 -4.90
N ALA A 135 4.57 -25.56 -3.90
CA ALA A 135 5.06 -26.29 -2.72
C ALA A 135 4.95 -27.80 -2.84
N GLN A 136 3.92 -28.30 -3.53
CA GLN A 136 3.58 -29.75 -3.54
C GLN A 136 3.66 -30.41 -4.92
N HIS A 137 3.82 -29.63 -5.99
CA HIS A 137 3.82 -30.14 -7.35
C HIS A 137 5.12 -29.75 -8.07
N PRO A 138 5.89 -30.72 -8.60
CA PRO A 138 7.04 -30.41 -9.44
C PRO A 138 6.57 -29.70 -10.71
N VAL A 139 7.23 -28.60 -11.08
CA VAL A 139 6.90 -27.85 -12.29
C VAL A 139 7.60 -28.47 -13.52
N PHE A 140 8.78 -29.04 -13.32
CA PHE A 140 9.62 -29.60 -14.37
C PHE A 140 9.80 -31.11 -14.23
N ALA A 141 9.97 -31.79 -15.37
CA ALA A 141 10.50 -33.14 -15.40
C ALA A 141 11.94 -33.16 -14.86
N ASN A 142 12.36 -34.31 -14.34
CA ASN A 142 13.66 -34.48 -13.67
C ASN A 142 14.81 -33.90 -14.50
N GLY A 143 15.61 -33.03 -13.89
CA GLY A 143 16.87 -32.52 -14.47
C GLY A 143 16.74 -31.55 -15.65
N GLY A 144 15.58 -31.47 -16.31
CA GLY A 144 15.40 -30.72 -17.55
C GLY A 144 14.62 -29.41 -17.42
N VAL A 145 14.23 -28.86 -18.57
CA VAL A 145 13.38 -27.66 -18.71
C VAL A 145 11.96 -28.01 -19.17
N GLU A 146 11.66 -29.28 -19.40
CA GLU A 146 10.35 -29.73 -19.86
C GLU A 146 9.34 -29.64 -18.71
N LEU A 147 8.18 -29.03 -18.98
CA LEU A 147 7.10 -28.93 -18.00
C LEU A 147 6.38 -30.27 -17.87
N VAL A 148 6.01 -30.65 -16.65
CA VAL A 148 5.12 -31.81 -16.48
C VAL A 148 3.69 -31.43 -16.90
N PRO A 149 2.87 -32.38 -17.40
CA PRO A 149 1.51 -32.08 -17.84
C PRO A 149 0.60 -31.43 -16.78
N GLY A 150 0.87 -31.67 -15.49
CA GLY A 150 0.18 -30.99 -14.39
C GLY A 150 0.52 -29.50 -14.30
N ALA A 151 1.77 -29.13 -14.57
CA ALA A 151 2.26 -27.76 -14.46
C ALA A 151 1.63 -26.84 -15.50
N ASP A 152 1.44 -27.31 -16.74
CA ASP A 152 0.75 -26.54 -17.77
C ASP A 152 -0.68 -26.15 -17.34
N ARG A 153 -1.41 -27.08 -16.71
CA ARG A 153 -2.76 -26.82 -16.18
C ARG A 153 -2.73 -25.81 -15.04
N THR A 154 -1.84 -25.97 -14.07
CA THR A 154 -1.69 -25.04 -12.95
C THR A 154 -1.28 -23.65 -13.43
N LEU A 155 -0.33 -23.53 -14.37
CA LEU A 155 0.09 -22.24 -14.93
C LEU A 155 -1.05 -21.55 -15.69
N ALA A 156 -1.84 -22.31 -16.45
CA ALA A 156 -3.04 -21.77 -17.10
C ALA A 156 -4.09 -21.31 -16.09
N ALA A 157 -4.31 -22.06 -15.01
CA ALA A 157 -5.20 -21.66 -13.93
C ALA A 157 -4.71 -20.37 -13.25
N ILE A 158 -3.41 -20.26 -12.95
CA ILE A 158 -2.80 -19.03 -12.40
C ILE A 158 -3.03 -17.85 -13.36
N SER A 159 -2.69 -18.00 -14.64
CA SER A 159 -2.89 -16.93 -15.63
C SER A 159 -4.35 -16.47 -15.67
N ASN A 160 -5.30 -17.41 -15.67
CA ASN A 160 -6.73 -17.11 -15.64
C ASN A 160 -7.17 -16.36 -14.38
N ARG A 161 -6.64 -16.70 -13.20
CA ARG A 161 -6.95 -15.99 -11.94
C ARG A 161 -6.35 -14.58 -11.92
N LEU A 162 -5.19 -14.41 -12.56
CA LEU A 162 -4.47 -13.14 -12.57
C LEU A 162 -4.85 -12.20 -13.73
N ARG A 163 -5.66 -12.64 -14.70
CA ARG A 163 -6.01 -11.88 -15.92
C ARG A 163 -6.57 -10.47 -15.70
N ASN A 164 -7.22 -10.23 -14.56
CA ASN A 164 -7.83 -8.94 -14.23
C ASN A 164 -6.86 -8.00 -13.48
N ILE A 165 -5.66 -8.48 -13.14
CA ILE A 165 -4.64 -7.76 -12.38
C ILE A 165 -3.58 -7.28 -13.36
N GLY A 166 -3.51 -5.97 -13.60
CA GLY A 166 -2.58 -5.37 -14.57
C GLY A 166 -1.10 -5.35 -14.16
N ASN A 167 -0.78 -5.78 -12.92
CA ASN A 167 0.57 -5.76 -12.37
C ASN A 167 1.55 -6.66 -13.17
N PRO A 168 2.81 -6.24 -13.36
CA PRO A 168 3.83 -7.08 -13.96
C PRO A 168 4.08 -8.35 -13.14
N LEU A 169 4.55 -9.40 -13.81
CA LEU A 169 4.93 -10.65 -13.16
C LEU A 169 6.45 -10.83 -13.17
N SER A 170 6.96 -11.48 -12.13
CA SER A 170 8.31 -12.02 -12.09
C SER A 170 8.23 -13.52 -11.85
N VAL A 171 8.79 -14.30 -12.76
CA VAL A 171 8.98 -15.74 -12.61
C VAL A 171 10.40 -15.98 -12.14
N ALA A 172 10.55 -16.48 -10.92
CA ALA A 172 11.83 -16.88 -10.39
C ALA A 172 11.92 -18.39 -10.22
N VAL A 173 13.08 -18.95 -10.59
CA VAL A 173 13.38 -20.37 -10.41
C VAL A 173 14.68 -20.48 -9.65
N HIS A 174 14.69 -21.30 -8.60
CA HIS A 174 15.86 -21.57 -7.78
C HIS A 174 16.50 -22.88 -8.26
N GLY A 175 17.68 -22.79 -8.84
CA GLY A 175 18.52 -23.92 -9.20
C GLY A 175 19.33 -24.40 -8.00
N ASP A 176 19.65 -25.69 -8.02
CA ASP A 176 20.62 -26.25 -7.10
C ASP A 176 22.05 -25.82 -7.50
N ALA A 177 22.88 -25.47 -6.53
CA ALA A 177 24.27 -25.07 -6.78
C ALA A 177 25.11 -26.26 -7.30
N ASP A 178 24.76 -27.47 -6.88
CA ASP A 178 25.50 -28.71 -7.20
C ASP A 178 24.90 -29.46 -8.40
N GLY A 179 23.72 -29.05 -8.86
CA GLY A 179 22.94 -29.76 -9.87
C GLY A 179 23.23 -29.31 -11.30
N THR A 180 23.99 -30.13 -12.04
CA THR A 180 23.99 -30.11 -13.52
C THR A 180 23.51 -31.47 -14.01
N ALA A 181 22.21 -31.55 -14.31
CA ALA A 181 21.66 -32.73 -14.95
C ALA A 181 21.87 -32.63 -16.47
N ASP A 182 22.42 -33.70 -17.05
CA ASP A 182 22.47 -34.01 -18.48
C ASP A 182 23.43 -33.24 -19.39
N GLY A 183 24.33 -32.39 -18.87
CA GLY A 183 25.40 -31.77 -19.68
C GLY A 183 24.94 -30.80 -20.77
N LEU A 184 23.64 -30.56 -20.89
CA LEU A 184 23.01 -29.55 -21.76
C LEU A 184 23.18 -28.12 -21.22
N TYR A 185 23.29 -27.97 -19.90
CA TYR A 185 23.49 -26.70 -19.21
C TYR A 185 24.80 -26.76 -18.42
N ALA A 186 25.62 -25.70 -18.50
CA ALA A 186 26.94 -25.68 -17.89
C ALA A 186 26.90 -25.44 -16.37
N SER A 187 25.78 -24.92 -15.84
CA SER A 187 25.60 -24.69 -14.41
C SER A 187 24.13 -24.71 -13.99
N GLY A 188 23.89 -24.88 -12.68
CA GLY A 188 22.54 -24.74 -12.09
C GLY A 188 21.93 -23.34 -12.29
N TRP A 189 22.76 -22.30 -12.47
CA TRP A 189 22.31 -20.96 -12.83
C TRP A 189 21.73 -20.92 -14.24
N GLU A 190 22.41 -21.51 -15.21
CA GLU A 190 21.92 -21.56 -16.59
C GLU A 190 20.61 -22.36 -16.67
N LEU A 191 20.56 -23.50 -15.99
CA LEU A 191 19.35 -24.32 -15.92
C LEU A 191 18.18 -23.55 -15.28
N SER A 192 18.42 -22.79 -14.21
CA SER A 192 17.35 -22.02 -13.55
C SER A 192 16.85 -20.86 -14.41
N VAL A 193 17.73 -20.15 -15.12
CA VAL A 193 17.32 -19.13 -16.11
C VAL A 193 16.49 -19.75 -17.23
N ALA A 194 16.94 -20.87 -17.80
CA ALA A 194 16.22 -21.55 -18.88
C ALA A 194 14.83 -22.01 -18.44
N ARG A 195 14.72 -22.60 -17.23
CA ARG A 195 13.45 -22.97 -16.59
C ARG A 195 12.53 -21.77 -16.38
N ALA A 196 13.06 -20.64 -15.91
CA ALA A 196 12.27 -19.43 -15.70
C ALA A 196 11.67 -18.92 -17.03
N VAL A 197 12.45 -18.97 -18.12
CA VAL A 197 11.97 -18.61 -19.47
C VAL A 197 10.87 -19.55 -19.95
N VAL A 198 10.99 -20.86 -19.71
CA VAL A 198 9.94 -21.83 -20.08
C VAL A 198 8.63 -21.54 -19.35
N VAL A 199 8.68 -21.27 -18.05
CA VAL A 199 7.48 -20.94 -17.27
C VAL A 199 6.88 -19.61 -17.71
N ALA A 200 7.71 -18.59 -17.95
CA ALA A 200 7.23 -17.31 -18.51
C ALA A 200 6.55 -17.50 -19.88
N GLY A 201 7.13 -18.32 -20.76
CA GLY A 201 6.54 -18.66 -22.05
C GLY A 201 5.25 -19.47 -21.94
N ALA A 202 5.12 -20.34 -20.94
CA ALA A 202 3.88 -21.07 -20.66
C ALA A 202 2.76 -20.13 -20.19
N LEU A 203 3.05 -19.17 -19.31
CA LEU A 203 2.09 -18.13 -18.90
C LEU A 203 1.64 -17.28 -20.10
N ALA A 204 2.58 -16.85 -20.95
CA ALA A 204 2.24 -16.11 -22.16
C ALA A 204 1.35 -16.91 -23.13
N ARG A 205 1.64 -18.21 -23.33
CA ARG A 205 0.80 -19.11 -24.14
C ARG A 205 -0.59 -19.33 -23.55
N ALA A 206 -0.73 -19.23 -22.22
CA ALA A 206 -2.02 -19.28 -21.54
C ALA A 206 -2.86 -18.00 -21.70
N GLY A 207 -2.32 -16.95 -22.33
CA GLY A 207 -3.01 -15.69 -22.60
C GLY A 207 -2.62 -14.52 -21.69
N ASP A 208 -1.52 -14.66 -20.94
CA ASP A 208 -0.97 -13.57 -20.14
C ASP A 208 -0.23 -12.55 -21.02
N ASP A 209 -0.74 -11.33 -21.09
CA ASP A 209 -0.19 -10.26 -21.94
C ASP A 209 0.62 -9.22 -21.15
N ARG A 210 0.88 -9.49 -19.87
CA ARG A 210 1.62 -8.60 -18.98
C ARG A 210 3.13 -8.73 -19.19
N PRO A 211 3.93 -7.73 -18.82
CA PRO A 211 5.39 -7.90 -18.77
C PRO A 211 5.76 -9.00 -17.77
N ILE A 212 6.44 -10.04 -18.24
CA ILE A 212 6.96 -11.14 -17.42
C ILE A 212 8.49 -11.04 -17.38
N VAL A 213 9.06 -10.90 -16.19
CA VAL A 213 10.51 -10.96 -15.95
C VAL A 213 10.86 -12.40 -15.56
N ALA A 214 11.81 -13.01 -16.27
CA ALA A 214 12.33 -14.34 -15.92
C ALA A 214 13.65 -14.22 -15.17
N VAL A 215 13.78 -14.88 -14.01
CA VAL A 215 14.94 -14.79 -13.12
C VAL A 215 15.40 -16.19 -12.70
N GLY A 216 16.66 -16.53 -12.99
CA GLY A 216 17.33 -17.69 -12.42
C GLY A 216 18.06 -17.31 -11.13
N ARG A 217 17.89 -18.10 -10.07
CA ARG A 217 18.60 -17.97 -8.80
C ARG A 217 19.35 -19.25 -8.48
N VAL A 218 20.44 -19.13 -7.73
CA VAL A 218 21.19 -20.25 -7.17
C VAL A 218 21.53 -19.86 -5.74
N ASP A 219 21.06 -20.64 -4.79
CA ASP A 219 21.30 -20.38 -3.38
C ASP A 219 22.59 -21.08 -2.95
N ALA A 220 23.48 -20.36 -2.28
CA ALA A 220 24.81 -20.87 -1.87
C ALA A 220 24.77 -21.91 -0.74
N GLY A 221 23.59 -22.26 -0.24
CA GLY A 221 23.38 -23.33 0.72
C GLY A 221 22.15 -24.10 0.30
N GLY A 222 22.32 -25.36 -0.12
CA GLY A 222 21.24 -26.26 -0.53
C GLY A 222 20.16 -26.39 0.55
N GLY A 223 19.16 -25.53 0.50
CA GLY A 223 18.07 -25.42 1.45
C GLY A 223 16.74 -25.84 0.84
N ALA A 224 15.66 -25.69 1.61
CA ALA A 224 14.29 -26.06 1.27
C ALA A 224 13.70 -25.35 0.02
N THR A 225 14.44 -24.42 -0.60
CA THR A 225 14.09 -23.69 -1.83
C THR A 225 14.73 -24.27 -3.09
N ALA A 226 15.62 -25.25 -2.98
CA ALA A 226 16.26 -25.88 -4.13
C ALA A 226 15.22 -26.47 -5.09
N ASN A 227 15.30 -26.14 -6.38
CA ASN A 227 14.35 -26.50 -7.43
C ASN A 227 12.92 -25.94 -7.27
N SER A 228 12.75 -24.88 -6.47
CA SER A 228 11.46 -24.20 -6.35
C SER A 228 11.22 -23.20 -7.48
N VAL A 229 9.95 -23.05 -7.85
CA VAL A 229 9.45 -22.01 -8.76
C VAL A 229 8.56 -21.07 -7.97
N ASP A 230 8.73 -19.77 -8.19
CA ASP A 230 7.84 -18.75 -7.65
C ASP A 230 7.44 -17.73 -8.71
N ILE A 231 6.15 -17.36 -8.67
CA ILE A 231 5.58 -16.31 -9.50
C ILE A 231 5.23 -15.15 -8.58
N ALA A 232 5.94 -14.04 -8.72
CA ALA A 232 5.70 -12.83 -7.96
C ALA A 232 4.87 -11.83 -8.77
N ILE A 233 3.85 -11.27 -8.14
CA ILE A 233 3.17 -10.07 -8.63
C ILE A 233 3.97 -8.86 -8.15
N LEU A 234 4.46 -8.07 -9.09
CA LEU A 234 5.26 -6.88 -8.81
C LEU A 234 4.38 -5.64 -8.63
N PRO A 235 4.82 -4.64 -7.86
CA PRO A 235 4.14 -3.36 -7.81
C PRO A 235 4.29 -2.68 -9.18
N ASP A 236 3.27 -1.94 -9.62
CA ASP A 236 3.41 -1.12 -10.81
C ASP A 236 4.34 0.06 -10.49
N THR A 237 5.56 -0.03 -10.97
CA THR A 237 6.57 1.03 -10.81
C THR A 237 6.37 2.20 -11.77
N GLY A 238 5.29 2.20 -12.57
CA GLY A 238 4.93 3.31 -13.44
C GLY A 238 6.09 3.66 -14.37
N GLY A 239 6.57 2.69 -15.14
CA GLY A 239 7.47 2.87 -16.28
C GLY A 239 8.47 4.02 -16.17
N ARG A 240 9.38 3.99 -15.20
CA ARG A 240 10.62 4.78 -15.32
C ARG A 240 11.55 4.08 -16.32
N ARG A 241 11.44 4.49 -17.59
CA ARG A 241 12.53 4.36 -18.57
C ARG A 241 13.44 5.58 -18.47
#